data_AF-A0A0F3IIG7-F1
#
_entry.id   AF-A0A0F3IIG7-F1
#
_cell.length_a   1.000
_cell.length_b   1.000
_cell.length_c   1.000
_cell.angle_alpha   90.00
_cell.angle_beta   90.00
_cell.angle_gamma   90.00
#
_symmetry.space_group_name_H-M   'P 1'
#
loop_
_entity.id
_entity.type
_entity.pdbx_description
1 polymer ?
#
loop_
_entity_poly.entity_id
_entity_poly.type
_entity_poly.pdbx_seq_one_letter_code
_entity_poly.pdbx_strand_id
1 'polypeptide(L)'
;MVNQLIEQPFDLANDVLCRIKLFKRSETEHFLVLSLHHIITDGWSMRILLRDLTEAYQAYNQGQLPQQAVLAFDYATFAAWEREAMSDAKVADEVAYWQAQLAGYSNLDMPLDFVRPAQSSGQGAYLQFALTQAQGAAIKQRCRALRTTGFTLFMAAVYVLLRQYSRQSDMCLGMPVANRHQQELEDIVGFFVNTAVMRLNPSSDVKTVAQLLSYVHEVMVAGQDHQRVPIEKNFSSVTTRARFKP
;
A
#
# COMPACT_ATOMS: atom_id res chain seq x y z
N MET A 1 -8.29 9.34 -25.87
CA MET A 1 -8.33 7.88 -26.10
C MET A 1 -7.66 7.09 -24.98
N VAL A 2 -6.46 7.47 -24.50
CA VAL A 2 -5.83 6.84 -23.32
C VAL A 2 -6.64 7.08 -22.04
N ASN A 3 -7.00 8.33 -21.72
CA ASN A 3 -7.79 8.65 -20.52
C ASN A 3 -9.11 7.88 -20.47
N GLN A 4 -9.84 7.81 -21.57
CA GLN A 4 -11.09 7.04 -21.66
C GLN A 4 -10.89 5.55 -21.29
N LEU A 5 -9.76 4.95 -21.66
CA LEU A 5 -9.46 3.56 -21.32
C LEU A 5 -9.21 3.36 -19.82
N ILE A 6 -8.61 4.36 -19.17
CA ILE A 6 -8.19 4.33 -17.75
C ILE A 6 -9.33 4.76 -16.82
N GLU A 7 -10.13 5.74 -17.25
CA GLU A 7 -11.22 6.34 -16.46
C GLU A 7 -12.53 5.58 -16.58
N GLN A 8 -12.71 4.76 -17.63
CA GLN A 8 -13.90 3.94 -17.76
C GLN A 8 -13.97 2.95 -16.58
N PRO A 9 -15.04 2.97 -15.76
CA PRO A 9 -15.20 2.01 -14.67
C PRO A 9 -15.28 0.57 -15.20
N PHE A 10 -14.87 -0.39 -14.38
CA PHE A 10 -15.11 -1.81 -14.65
C PHE A 10 -16.42 -2.25 -14.00
N ASP A 11 -17.22 -3.03 -14.73
CA ASP A 11 -18.30 -3.81 -14.11
C ASP A 11 -17.71 -5.07 -13.48
N LEU A 12 -17.64 -5.10 -12.14
CA LEU A 12 -17.04 -6.21 -11.40
C LEU A 12 -17.72 -7.56 -11.64
N ALA A 13 -18.99 -7.57 -12.05
CA ALA A 13 -19.73 -8.80 -12.27
C ALA A 13 -19.54 -9.36 -13.69
N ASN A 14 -19.26 -8.49 -14.67
CA ASN A 14 -19.39 -8.83 -16.09
C ASN A 14 -18.12 -8.57 -16.92
N ASP A 15 -17.22 -7.69 -16.48
CA ASP A 15 -16.01 -7.36 -17.23
C ASP A 15 -14.86 -8.33 -16.95
N VAL A 16 -14.05 -8.57 -17.98
CA VAL A 16 -12.67 -8.99 -17.78
C VAL A 16 -11.94 -7.78 -17.20
N LEU A 17 -11.53 -7.86 -15.94
CA LEU A 17 -10.97 -6.77 -15.13
C LEU A 17 -9.57 -6.29 -15.55
N CYS A 18 -9.26 -6.46 -16.83
CA CYS A 18 -8.04 -6.08 -17.51
C CYS A 18 -8.39 -5.59 -18.92
N ARG A 19 -7.91 -4.41 -19.28
CA ARG A 19 -8.00 -3.82 -20.62
C ARG A 19 -6.60 -3.53 -21.12
N ILE A 20 -6.30 -4.03 -22.32
CA ILE A 20 -5.00 -3.89 -22.97
C ILE A 20 -5.20 -3.19 -24.30
N LYS A 21 -4.43 -2.12 -24.55
CA LYS A 21 -4.47 -1.42 -25.83
C LYS A 21 -3.10 -0.94 -26.26
N LEU A 22 -2.69 -1.31 -27.47
CA LEU A 22 -1.49 -0.80 -28.12
C LEU A 22 -1.85 0.38 -29.02
N PHE A 23 -1.16 1.49 -28.83
CA PHE A 23 -1.27 2.70 -29.64
C PHE A 23 -0.01 2.83 -30.48
N LYS A 24 -0.15 2.85 -31.80
CA LYS A 24 0.96 3.11 -32.71
C LYS A 24 1.07 4.62 -32.96
N ARG A 25 2.20 5.23 -32.58
CA ARG A 25 2.49 6.64 -32.88
C ARG A 25 3.27 6.79 -34.18
N SER A 26 4.19 5.87 -34.45
CA SER A 26 4.95 5.78 -35.70
C SER A 26 5.32 4.32 -36.00
N GLU A 27 6.14 4.06 -37.01
CA GLU A 27 6.66 2.71 -37.28
C GLU A 27 7.56 2.17 -36.17
N THR A 28 8.24 3.04 -35.42
CA THR A 28 9.21 2.68 -34.37
C THR A 28 8.74 3.06 -32.96
N GLU A 29 7.65 3.81 -32.84
CA GLU A 29 7.15 4.31 -31.56
C GLU A 29 5.73 3.79 -31.28
N HIS A 30 5.59 3.06 -30.17
CA HIS A 30 4.33 2.48 -29.72
C HIS A 30 4.14 2.73 -28.22
N PHE A 31 2.90 2.87 -27.78
CA PHE A 31 2.51 2.97 -26.38
C PHE A 31 1.57 1.83 -26.03
N LEU A 32 1.96 0.98 -25.09
CA LEU A 32 1.09 -0.04 -24.54
C LEU A 32 0.43 0.51 -23.27
N VAL A 33 -0.90 0.44 -23.22
CA VAL A 33 -1.67 0.77 -22.01
C VAL A 33 -2.27 -0.52 -21.46
N LEU A 34 -1.97 -0.77 -20.19
CA LEU A 34 -2.53 -1.83 -19.36
C LEU A 34 -3.36 -1.17 -18.25
N SER A 35 -4.68 -1.35 -18.29
CA SER A 35 -5.59 -0.89 -17.24
C SER A 35 -6.18 -2.12 -16.57
N LEU A 36 -5.88 -2.31 -15.28
CA LEU A 36 -6.34 -3.45 -14.50
C LEU A 36 -7.10 -2.93 -13.28
N HIS A 37 -8.18 -3.61 -12.91
CA HIS A 37 -8.86 -3.30 -11.66
C HIS A 37 -8.01 -3.73 -10.46
N HIS A 38 -7.86 -2.87 -9.46
CA HIS A 38 -6.99 -3.12 -8.30
C HIS A 38 -7.45 -4.35 -7.46
N ILE A 39 -8.64 -4.87 -7.67
CA ILE A 39 -9.12 -6.12 -7.02
C ILE A 39 -8.38 -7.38 -7.50
N ILE A 40 -7.78 -7.35 -8.70
CA ILE A 40 -7.05 -8.50 -9.27
C ILE A 40 -5.53 -8.28 -9.33
N THR A 41 -5.04 -7.10 -8.92
CA THR A 41 -3.63 -6.75 -9.06
C THR A 41 -3.21 -5.78 -7.96
N ASP A 42 -1.93 -5.78 -7.64
CA ASP A 42 -1.29 -4.82 -6.76
C ASP A 42 0.05 -4.33 -7.34
N GLY A 43 0.73 -3.42 -6.65
CA GLY A 43 2.01 -2.88 -7.11
C GLY A 43 3.09 -3.96 -7.33
N TRP A 44 3.05 -5.05 -6.56
CA TRP A 44 3.96 -6.18 -6.73
C TRP A 44 3.60 -7.00 -7.98
N SER A 45 2.31 -7.28 -8.18
CA SER A 45 1.76 -7.98 -9.34
C SER A 45 2.07 -7.26 -10.65
N MET A 46 2.06 -5.93 -10.66
CA MET A 46 2.47 -5.17 -11.85
C MET A 46 3.90 -5.45 -12.27
N ARG A 47 4.83 -5.68 -11.32
CA ARG A 47 6.22 -6.08 -11.64
C ARG A 47 6.28 -7.46 -12.27
N ILE A 48 5.51 -8.42 -11.74
CA ILE A 48 5.39 -9.78 -12.28
C ILE A 48 4.82 -9.73 -13.71
N LEU A 49 3.69 -9.05 -13.89
CA LEU A 49 3.04 -8.90 -15.20
C LEU A 49 3.97 -8.29 -16.26
N LEU A 50 4.72 -7.25 -15.90
CA LEU A 50 5.65 -6.61 -16.84
C LEU A 50 6.85 -7.50 -17.17
N ARG A 51 7.37 -8.25 -16.19
CA ARG A 51 8.40 -9.27 -16.42
C ARG A 51 7.89 -10.32 -17.39
N ASP A 52 6.78 -10.97 -17.07
CA ASP A 52 6.23 -12.09 -17.84
C ASP A 52 5.84 -11.66 -19.26
N LEU A 53 5.29 -10.44 -19.41
CA LEU A 53 5.01 -9.86 -20.73
C LEU A 53 6.30 -9.66 -21.55
N THR A 54 7.37 -9.17 -20.92
CA THR A 54 8.65 -8.94 -21.60
C THR A 54 9.30 -10.25 -22.01
N GLU A 55 9.32 -11.24 -21.13
CA GLU A 55 9.85 -12.57 -21.41
C GLU A 55 9.06 -13.26 -22.53
N ALA A 56 7.74 -13.20 -22.48
CA ALA A 56 6.90 -13.76 -23.53
C ALA A 56 7.10 -13.06 -24.87
N TYR A 57 7.18 -11.72 -24.87
CA TYR A 57 7.46 -10.96 -26.08
C TYR A 57 8.81 -11.34 -26.71
N GLN A 58 9.85 -11.53 -25.90
CA GLN A 58 11.15 -11.96 -26.38
C GLN A 58 11.14 -13.37 -26.96
N ALA A 59 10.45 -14.32 -26.31
CA ALA A 59 10.31 -15.69 -26.81
C ALA A 59 9.59 -15.71 -28.17
N TYR A 60 8.47 -14.99 -28.29
CA TYR A 60 7.74 -14.88 -29.56
C TYR A 60 8.58 -14.26 -30.68
N ASN A 61 9.38 -13.23 -30.39
CA ASN A 61 10.29 -12.64 -31.37
C ASN A 61 11.37 -13.62 -31.87
N GLN A 62 11.70 -14.64 -31.07
CA GLN A 62 12.64 -15.70 -31.43
C GLN A 62 11.96 -16.92 -32.07
N GLY A 63 10.64 -16.87 -32.31
CA GLY A 63 9.88 -18.01 -32.80
C GLY A 63 9.72 -19.14 -31.78
N GLN A 64 9.88 -18.83 -30.49
CA GLN A 64 9.76 -19.77 -29.38
C GLN A 64 8.44 -19.55 -28.63
N LEU A 65 8.00 -20.55 -27.88
CA LEU A 65 6.91 -20.39 -26.92
C LEU A 65 7.47 -19.87 -25.59
N PRO A 66 6.78 -18.93 -24.91
CA PRO A 66 7.15 -18.53 -23.57
C PRO A 66 7.16 -19.74 -22.63
N GLN A 67 8.18 -19.80 -21.77
CA GLN A 67 8.17 -20.73 -20.66
C GLN A 67 7.09 -20.29 -19.66
N GLN A 68 6.13 -21.15 -19.38
CA GLN A 68 5.15 -20.88 -18.34
C GLN A 68 5.81 -21.08 -16.98
N ALA A 69 5.71 -20.07 -16.10
CA ALA A 69 6.06 -20.23 -14.70
C ALA A 69 5.15 -21.29 -14.09
N VAL A 70 5.73 -22.29 -13.44
CA VAL A 70 4.98 -23.29 -12.68
C VAL A 70 4.65 -22.64 -11.33
N LEU A 71 3.42 -22.16 -11.19
CA LEU A 71 2.92 -21.65 -9.92
C LEU A 71 2.55 -22.83 -9.01
N ALA A 72 2.94 -22.76 -7.74
CA ALA A 72 2.57 -23.77 -6.76
C ALA A 72 1.04 -23.83 -6.53
N PHE A 73 0.38 -22.67 -6.61
CA PHE A 73 -1.06 -22.50 -6.49
C PHE A 73 -1.50 -21.16 -7.11
N ASP A 74 -2.81 -20.96 -7.22
CA ASP A 74 -3.42 -19.74 -7.75
C ASP A 74 -3.92 -18.80 -6.64
N TYR A 75 -4.37 -17.60 -7.02
CA TYR A 75 -4.90 -16.62 -6.07
C TYR A 75 -6.17 -17.12 -5.36
N ALA A 76 -6.99 -17.95 -6.00
CA ALA A 76 -8.19 -18.49 -5.38
C ALA A 76 -7.85 -19.44 -4.21
N THR A 77 -6.82 -20.26 -4.39
CA THR A 77 -6.26 -21.12 -3.34
C THR A 77 -5.70 -20.30 -2.19
N PHE A 78 -4.96 -19.23 -2.49
CA PHE A 78 -4.50 -18.28 -1.46
C PHE A 78 -5.67 -17.66 -0.68
N ALA A 79 -6.71 -17.19 -1.36
CA ALA A 79 -7.85 -16.54 -0.71
C ALA A 79 -8.67 -17.51 0.17
N ALA A 80 -8.73 -18.79 -0.22
CA ALA A 80 -9.33 -19.84 0.61
C ALA A 80 -8.48 -20.09 1.87
N TRP A 81 -7.17 -20.25 1.71
CA TRP A 81 -6.23 -20.43 2.81
C TRP A 81 -6.25 -19.26 3.80
N GLU A 82 -6.21 -18.01 3.30
CA GLU A 82 -6.24 -16.81 4.15
C GLU A 82 -7.51 -16.79 5.00
N ARG A 83 -8.67 -17.15 4.42
CA ARG A 83 -9.94 -17.23 5.15
C ARG A 83 -9.93 -18.26 6.26
N GLU A 84 -9.29 -19.41 6.05
CA GLU A 84 -9.15 -20.45 7.07
C GLU A 84 -8.18 -20.02 8.18
N ALA A 85 -7.01 -19.49 7.81
CA ALA A 85 -6.03 -18.94 8.74
C ALA A 85 -6.61 -17.82 9.61
N MET A 86 -7.62 -17.10 9.12
CA MET A 86 -8.34 -16.08 9.86
C MET A 86 -9.20 -16.59 11.04
N SER A 87 -9.36 -17.90 11.20
CA SER A 87 -10.08 -18.54 12.31
C SER A 87 -9.17 -18.94 13.49
N ASP A 88 -7.85 -18.75 13.33
CA ASP A 88 -6.85 -19.17 14.32
C ASP A 88 -6.82 -18.26 15.56
N ALA A 89 -6.51 -18.84 16.72
CA ALA A 89 -6.32 -18.11 17.98
C ALA A 89 -5.26 -16.99 17.87
N LYS A 90 -4.25 -17.14 16.99
CA LYS A 90 -3.24 -16.09 16.73
C LYS A 90 -3.84 -14.80 16.18
N VAL A 91 -4.95 -14.90 15.44
CA VAL A 91 -5.67 -13.72 14.94
C VAL A 91 -6.35 -12.97 16.09
N ALA A 92 -6.79 -13.67 17.15
CA ALA A 92 -7.38 -13.01 18.31
C ALA A 92 -6.34 -12.14 19.05
N ASP A 93 -5.11 -12.63 19.22
CA ASP A 93 -4.03 -11.87 19.84
C ASP A 93 -3.63 -10.63 19.01
N GLU A 94 -3.50 -10.78 17.68
CA GLU A 94 -3.19 -9.66 16.79
C GLU A 94 -4.33 -8.63 16.74
N VAL A 95 -5.60 -9.07 16.76
CA VAL A 95 -6.77 -8.18 16.87
C VAL A 95 -6.74 -7.42 18.19
N ALA A 96 -6.45 -8.09 19.31
CA ALA A 96 -6.36 -7.45 20.62
C ALA A 96 -5.21 -6.42 20.67
N TYR A 97 -4.07 -6.71 20.05
CA TYR A 97 -2.99 -5.76 19.87
C TYR A 97 -3.48 -4.50 19.14
N TRP A 98 -4.13 -4.66 17.98
CA TRP A 98 -4.61 -3.51 17.21
C TRP A 98 -5.72 -2.73 17.91
N GLN A 99 -6.62 -3.40 18.63
CA GLN A 99 -7.61 -2.72 19.46
C GLN A 99 -6.95 -1.85 20.52
N ALA A 100 -5.94 -2.37 21.22
CA ALA A 100 -5.20 -1.61 22.22
C ALA A 100 -4.44 -0.45 21.58
N GLN A 101 -3.73 -0.69 20.47
CA GLN A 101 -2.98 0.35 19.77
C GLN A 101 -3.89 1.44 19.21
N LEU A 102 -5.08 1.11 18.71
CA LEU A 102 -6.00 2.07 18.10
C LEU A 102 -7.04 2.63 19.08
N ALA A 103 -7.01 2.23 20.35
CA ALA A 103 -7.97 2.71 21.35
C ALA A 103 -7.93 4.24 21.49
N GLY A 104 -9.08 4.89 21.28
CA GLY A 104 -9.20 6.35 21.42
C GLY A 104 -8.46 7.14 20.34
N TYR A 105 -8.15 6.54 19.18
CA TYR A 105 -7.67 7.31 18.05
C TYR A 105 -8.69 8.38 17.64
N SER A 106 -8.19 9.48 17.11
CA SER A 106 -9.01 10.56 16.58
C SER A 106 -8.56 10.90 15.16
N ASN A 107 -9.46 11.53 14.42
CA ASN A 107 -9.11 12.05 13.10
C ASN A 107 -8.14 13.23 13.25
N LEU A 108 -7.29 13.40 12.23
CA LEU A 108 -6.41 14.56 12.15
C LEU A 108 -7.21 15.82 11.80
N ASP A 109 -7.05 16.86 12.62
CA ASP A 109 -7.62 18.19 12.41
C ASP A 109 -6.75 18.98 11.44
N MET A 110 -6.89 18.65 10.15
CA MET A 110 -6.12 19.31 9.09
C MET A 110 -6.73 20.68 8.74
N PRO A 111 -5.90 21.70 8.41
CA PRO A 111 -6.38 22.97 7.90
C PRO A 111 -6.83 22.82 6.44
N LEU A 112 -7.99 22.20 6.23
CA LEU A 112 -8.56 21.94 4.91
C LEU A 112 -9.17 23.21 4.31
N ASP A 113 -9.03 23.38 3.00
CA ASP A 113 -9.64 24.49 2.26
C ASP A 113 -11.17 24.37 2.19
N PHE A 114 -11.70 23.14 2.27
CA PHE A 114 -13.13 22.84 2.15
C PHE A 114 -13.59 21.87 3.25
N VAL A 115 -14.86 21.98 3.62
CA VAL A 115 -15.52 21.02 4.53
C VAL A 115 -15.60 19.65 3.87
N ARG A 116 -15.35 18.59 4.65
CA ARG A 116 -15.45 17.21 4.17
C ARG A 116 -16.89 16.89 3.76
N PRO A 117 -17.16 16.53 2.49
CA PRO A 117 -18.50 16.16 2.04
C PRO A 117 -18.90 14.78 2.58
N ALA A 118 -20.21 14.53 2.71
CA ALA A 118 -20.74 13.24 3.16
C ALA A 118 -20.48 12.10 2.16
N GLN A 119 -20.39 12.42 0.86
CA GLN A 119 -20.02 11.50 -0.20
C GLN A 119 -18.73 11.98 -0.84
N SER A 120 -17.75 11.07 -0.96
CA SER A 120 -16.52 11.35 -1.68
C SER A 120 -16.81 11.43 -3.19
N SER A 121 -16.33 12.48 -3.85
CA SER A 121 -16.41 12.59 -5.32
C SER A 121 -15.46 11.63 -6.04
N GLY A 122 -14.49 11.06 -5.31
CA GLY A 122 -13.39 10.27 -5.89
C GLY A 122 -12.40 11.09 -6.73
N GLN A 123 -12.64 12.41 -6.89
CA GLN A 123 -11.74 13.28 -7.65
C GLN A 123 -10.51 13.63 -6.81
N GLY A 124 -9.34 13.52 -7.41
CA GLY A 124 -8.07 13.87 -6.80
C GLY A 124 -7.10 14.45 -7.83
N ALA A 125 -6.10 15.17 -7.35
CA ALA A 125 -5.00 15.66 -8.17
C ALA A 125 -3.69 15.13 -7.60
N TYR A 126 -2.71 14.92 -8.49
CA TYR A 126 -1.37 14.50 -8.12
C TYR A 126 -0.39 15.66 -8.33
N LEU A 127 0.30 16.06 -7.26
CA LEU A 127 1.44 16.96 -7.36
C LEU A 127 2.72 16.13 -7.26
N GLN A 128 3.47 16.10 -8.35
CA GLN A 128 4.74 15.37 -8.41
C GLN A 128 5.90 16.33 -8.21
N PHE A 129 6.80 15.96 -7.31
CA PHE A 129 8.10 16.59 -7.16
C PHE A 129 9.17 15.49 -7.10
N ALA A 130 10.39 15.83 -7.50
CA ALA A 130 11.51 14.91 -7.50
C ALA A 130 12.65 15.48 -6.66
N LEU A 131 13.32 14.60 -5.92
CA LEU A 131 14.60 14.91 -5.29
C LEU A 131 15.70 14.87 -6.35
N THR A 132 16.59 15.85 -6.31
CA THR A 132 17.82 15.80 -7.11
C THR A 132 18.67 14.60 -6.70
N GLN A 133 19.53 14.12 -7.60
CA GLN A 133 20.45 13.02 -7.30
C GLN A 133 21.32 13.31 -6.07
N ALA A 134 21.79 14.56 -5.91
CA ALA A 134 22.56 15.00 -4.76
C ALA A 134 21.76 14.91 -3.44
N GLN A 135 20.50 15.36 -3.44
CA GLN A 135 19.61 15.22 -2.27
C GLN A 135 19.36 13.75 -1.93
N GLY A 136 19.08 12.91 -2.93
CA GLY A 136 18.89 11.48 -2.73
C GLY A 136 20.12 10.78 -2.16
N ALA A 137 21.32 11.14 -2.63
CA ALA A 137 22.58 10.62 -2.09
C ALA A 137 22.81 11.06 -0.64
N ALA A 138 22.57 12.34 -0.32
CA ALA A 138 22.70 12.87 1.03
C ALA A 138 21.75 12.19 2.02
N ILE A 139 20.50 11.95 1.61
CA ILE A 139 19.51 11.21 2.42
C ILE A 139 20.00 9.79 2.69
N LYS A 140 20.45 9.06 1.65
CA LYS A 140 20.98 7.70 1.83
C LYS A 140 22.17 7.67 2.78
N GLN A 141 23.09 8.62 2.67
CA GLN A 141 24.23 8.74 3.58
C GLN A 141 23.78 8.99 5.02
N ARG A 142 22.80 9.89 5.22
CA ARG A 142 22.27 10.18 6.56
C ARG A 142 21.57 8.98 7.17
N CYS A 143 20.77 8.25 6.40
CA CYS A 143 20.14 7.01 6.83
C CYS A 143 21.18 5.99 7.33
N ARG A 144 22.28 5.81 6.59
CA ARG A 144 23.38 4.93 7.00
C ARG A 144 24.04 5.39 8.31
N ALA A 145 24.34 6.68 8.44
CA ALA A 145 24.96 7.23 9.64
C ALA A 145 24.09 7.07 10.89
N LEU A 146 22.77 7.18 10.73
CA LEU A 146 21.79 7.00 11.80
C LEU A 146 21.28 5.56 11.94
N ARG A 147 21.83 4.61 11.18
CA ARG A 147 21.41 3.19 11.15
C ARG A 147 19.89 3.02 10.98
N THR A 148 19.29 3.84 10.12
CA THR A 148 17.87 3.82 9.83
C THR A 148 17.60 3.62 8.34
N THR A 149 16.36 3.34 7.97
CA THR A 149 15.95 3.21 6.57
C THR A 149 15.44 4.55 6.02
N GLY A 150 15.43 4.68 4.69
CA GLY A 150 14.76 5.83 4.05
C GLY A 150 13.28 5.89 4.41
N PHE A 151 12.63 4.72 4.52
CA PHE A 151 11.23 4.62 4.90
C PHE A 151 10.97 5.20 6.30
N THR A 152 11.72 4.77 7.32
CA THR A 152 11.62 5.31 8.68
C THR A 152 11.86 6.82 8.72
N LEU A 153 12.86 7.30 7.97
CA LEU A 153 13.16 8.74 7.87
C LEU A 153 11.97 9.52 7.31
N PHE A 154 11.40 9.09 6.18
CA PHE A 154 10.27 9.78 5.57
C PHE A 154 8.99 9.66 6.41
N MET A 155 8.76 8.53 7.08
CA MET A 155 7.63 8.39 8.00
C MET A 155 7.75 9.38 9.17
N ALA A 156 8.93 9.51 9.77
CA ALA A 156 9.19 10.51 10.80
C ALA A 156 9.01 11.96 10.27
N ALA A 157 9.45 12.22 9.02
CA ALA A 157 9.26 13.53 8.40
C ALA A 157 7.78 13.86 8.15
N VAL A 158 6.98 12.88 7.68
CA VAL A 158 5.53 13.02 7.52
C VAL A 158 4.85 13.25 8.87
N TYR A 159 5.24 12.52 9.93
CA TYR A 159 4.75 12.76 11.28
C TYR A 159 5.00 14.21 11.74
N VAL A 160 6.23 14.70 11.58
CA VAL A 160 6.59 16.08 11.96
C VAL A 160 5.79 17.10 11.14
N LEU A 161 5.62 16.86 9.84
CA LEU A 161 4.84 17.71 8.96
C LEU A 161 3.38 17.77 9.40
N LEU A 162 2.73 16.62 9.59
CA LEU A 162 1.34 16.53 10.01
C LEU A 162 1.13 17.15 11.39
N ARG A 163 2.02 16.88 12.34
CA ARG A 163 2.00 17.52 13.67
C ARG A 163 2.07 19.05 13.57
N GLN A 164 2.85 19.59 12.64
CA GLN A 164 2.95 21.04 12.45
C GLN A 164 1.64 21.64 11.94
N TYR A 165 0.93 20.95 11.05
CA TYR A 165 -0.33 21.40 10.48
C TYR A 165 -1.52 21.19 11.40
N SER A 166 -1.64 20.01 12.01
CA SER A 166 -2.79 19.64 12.85
C SER A 166 -2.65 20.04 14.31
N ARG A 167 -1.43 20.35 14.76
CA ARG A 167 -1.09 20.57 16.17
C ARG A 167 -1.35 19.36 17.08
N GLN A 168 -1.59 18.18 16.51
CA GLN A 168 -1.78 16.93 17.24
C GLN A 168 -0.49 16.11 17.27
N SER A 169 -0.17 15.50 18.42
CA SER A 169 1.00 14.63 18.59
C SER A 169 0.69 13.14 18.48
N ASP A 170 -0.58 12.76 18.62
CA ASP A 170 -1.09 11.41 18.51
C ASP A 170 -1.85 11.27 17.18
N MET A 171 -1.38 10.38 16.31
CA MET A 171 -1.97 10.19 14.98
C MET A 171 -1.75 8.79 14.44
N CYS A 172 -2.71 8.31 13.65
CA CYS A 172 -2.63 7.04 12.93
C CYS A 172 -2.30 7.28 11.46
N LEU A 173 -1.25 6.61 10.96
CA LEU A 173 -0.84 6.65 9.56
C LEU A 173 -1.01 5.27 8.94
N GLY A 174 -1.83 5.16 7.90
CA GLY A 174 -1.96 3.92 7.13
C GLY A 174 -0.74 3.71 6.23
N MET A 175 -0.20 2.50 6.24
CA MET A 175 0.89 2.07 5.37
C MET A 175 0.49 0.80 4.61
N PRO A 176 0.55 0.80 3.27
CA PRO A 176 0.38 -0.43 2.51
C PRO A 176 1.56 -1.37 2.77
N VAL A 177 1.27 -2.64 3.05
CA VAL A 177 2.24 -3.74 3.14
C VAL A 177 1.96 -4.74 2.04
N ALA A 178 3.02 -5.34 1.49
CA ALA A 178 2.88 -6.27 0.37
C ALA A 178 2.15 -7.57 0.75
N ASN A 179 2.17 -7.97 2.03
CA ASN A 179 1.55 -9.20 2.55
C ASN A 179 1.98 -10.48 1.80
N ARG A 180 3.24 -10.54 1.38
CA ARG A 180 3.84 -11.69 0.66
C ARG A 180 5.01 -12.23 1.46
N HIS A 181 4.68 -12.89 2.57
CA HIS A 181 5.68 -13.42 3.51
C HIS A 181 6.18 -14.82 3.17
N GLN A 182 5.43 -15.53 2.32
CA GLN A 182 5.76 -16.85 1.82
C GLN A 182 6.31 -16.73 0.41
N GLN A 183 7.37 -17.48 0.12
CA GLN A 183 8.08 -17.44 -1.17
C GLN A 183 7.14 -17.84 -2.32
N GLU A 184 6.21 -18.75 -2.05
CA GLU A 184 5.21 -19.26 -2.98
C GLU A 184 4.27 -18.17 -3.48
N LEU A 185 4.15 -17.04 -2.76
CA LEU A 185 3.35 -15.89 -3.16
C LEU A 185 4.10 -14.91 -4.06
N GLU A 186 5.43 -15.00 -4.19
CA GLU A 186 6.23 -13.95 -4.83
C GLU A 186 5.96 -13.80 -6.34
N ASP A 187 5.49 -14.86 -6.98
CA ASP A 187 5.23 -14.95 -8.43
C ASP A 187 3.73 -14.98 -8.80
N ILE A 188 2.82 -14.88 -7.83
CA ILE A 188 1.38 -14.91 -8.09
C ILE A 188 0.84 -13.50 -8.38
N VAL A 189 0.14 -13.33 -9.49
CA VAL A 189 -0.63 -12.09 -9.77
C VAL A 189 -1.92 -12.12 -8.95
N GLY A 190 -2.17 -11.06 -8.19
CA GLY A 190 -3.37 -10.94 -7.35
C GLY A 190 -3.34 -9.70 -6.46
N PHE A 191 -4.41 -9.48 -5.69
CA PHE A 191 -4.44 -8.43 -4.69
C PHE A 191 -4.03 -8.98 -3.32
N PHE A 192 -2.78 -8.74 -2.92
CA PHE A 192 -2.27 -9.20 -1.62
C PHE A 192 -2.14 -8.05 -0.62
N VAL A 193 -2.03 -6.81 -1.10
CA VAL A 193 -1.78 -5.63 -0.25
C VAL A 193 -2.73 -5.58 0.93
N ASN A 194 -2.16 -5.55 2.14
CA ASN A 194 -2.86 -5.19 3.36
C ASN A 194 -2.44 -3.77 3.77
N THR A 195 -3.17 -3.15 4.71
CA THR A 195 -2.80 -1.86 5.28
C THR A 195 -2.51 -2.01 6.77
N ALA A 196 -1.26 -1.76 7.16
CA ALA A 196 -0.88 -1.64 8.56
C ALA A 196 -1.14 -0.21 9.05
N VAL A 197 -1.66 -0.05 10.27
CA VAL A 197 -1.93 1.27 10.85
C VAL A 197 -0.84 1.61 11.86
N MET A 198 -0.03 2.61 11.56
CA MET A 198 1.05 3.07 12.42
C MET A 198 0.53 4.19 13.33
N ARG A 199 0.24 3.89 14.60
CA ARG A 199 -0.05 4.96 15.57
C ARG A 199 1.26 5.55 16.11
N LEU A 200 1.46 6.83 15.85
CA LEU A 200 2.60 7.59 16.33
C LEU A 200 2.13 8.55 17.40
N ASN A 201 2.59 8.32 18.63
CA ASN A 201 2.36 9.15 19.80
C ASN A 201 3.63 9.17 20.67
N PRO A 202 4.73 9.76 20.17
CA PRO A 202 5.98 9.85 20.93
C PRO A 202 5.77 10.65 22.22
N SER A 203 6.41 10.22 23.30
CA SER A 203 6.39 10.94 24.57
C SER A 203 7.04 12.31 24.45
N SER A 204 6.74 13.21 25.39
CA SER A 204 7.36 14.55 25.46
C SER A 204 8.88 14.53 25.66
N ASP A 205 9.46 13.38 26.03
CA ASP A 205 10.89 13.21 26.24
C ASP A 205 11.66 12.93 24.93
N VAL A 206 10.95 12.63 23.84
CA VAL A 206 11.54 12.54 22.51
C VAL A 206 11.86 13.96 22.00
N LYS A 207 13.12 14.38 22.20
CA LYS A 207 13.58 15.75 21.91
C LYS A 207 14.50 15.86 20.70
N THR A 208 15.02 14.73 20.20
CA THR A 208 15.98 14.71 19.10
C THR A 208 15.45 13.92 17.91
N VAL A 209 15.98 14.23 16.71
CA VAL A 209 15.68 13.49 15.48
C VAL A 209 16.06 12.01 15.62
N ALA A 210 17.19 11.70 16.26
CA ALA A 210 17.62 10.32 16.45
C ALA A 210 16.64 9.52 17.33
N GLN A 211 16.15 10.11 18.43
CA GLN A 211 15.13 9.48 19.28
C GLN A 211 13.82 9.26 18.53
N LEU A 212 13.36 10.25 17.75
CA LEU A 212 12.15 10.10 16.94
C LEU A 212 12.28 8.98 15.91
N LEU A 213 13.45 8.86 15.26
CA LEU A 213 13.70 7.79 14.30
C LEU A 213 13.74 6.41 14.95
N SER A 214 14.31 6.28 16.15
CA SER A 214 14.27 5.03 16.92
C SER A 214 12.84 4.66 17.27
N TYR A 215 12.08 5.61 17.83
CA TYR A 215 10.67 5.41 18.17
C TYR A 215 9.85 4.97 16.95
N VAL A 216 9.92 5.70 15.84
CA VAL A 216 9.20 5.34 14.62
C VAL A 216 9.61 3.95 14.13
N HIS A 217 10.90 3.62 14.15
CA HIS A 217 11.37 2.29 13.77
C HIS A 217 10.77 1.18 14.66
N GLU A 218 10.73 1.37 15.98
CA GLU A 218 10.13 0.41 16.92
C GLU A 218 8.64 0.22 16.63
N VAL A 219 7.89 1.31 16.40
CA VAL A 219 6.48 1.22 16.01
C VAL A 219 6.36 0.45 14.69
N MET A 220 7.19 0.76 13.68
CA MET A 220 7.19 0.05 12.38
C MET A 220 7.40 -1.45 12.52
N VAL A 221 8.38 -1.88 13.32
CA VAL A 221 8.66 -3.29 13.56
C VAL A 221 7.47 -3.96 14.26
N ALA A 222 6.94 -3.35 15.32
CA ALA A 222 5.79 -3.89 16.03
C ALA A 222 4.54 -4.01 15.12
N GLY A 223 4.31 -3.04 14.23
CA GLY A 223 3.22 -3.10 13.26
C GLY A 223 3.40 -4.21 12.22
N GLN A 224 4.64 -4.49 11.81
CA GLN A 224 4.94 -5.60 10.90
C GLN A 224 4.73 -6.97 11.57
N ASP A 225 5.02 -7.10 12.85
CA ASP A 225 4.81 -8.34 13.60
C ASP A 225 3.31 -8.71 13.72
N HIS A 226 2.40 -7.74 13.53
CA HIS A 226 0.94 -7.92 13.63
C HIS A 226 0.20 -7.62 12.32
N GLN A 227 0.89 -7.66 11.17
CA GLN A 227 0.32 -7.23 9.88
C GLN A 227 -0.60 -8.27 9.20
N ARG A 228 -0.86 -9.43 9.83
CA ARG A 228 -1.64 -10.52 9.20
C ARG A 228 -3.13 -10.26 9.26
N VAL A 229 -3.57 -9.44 10.21
CA VAL A 229 -4.98 -9.07 10.33
C VAL A 229 -5.35 -8.06 9.24
N PRO A 230 -6.35 -8.34 8.41
CA PRO A 230 -6.88 -7.35 7.47
C PRO A 230 -7.35 -6.10 8.20
N ILE A 231 -7.03 -4.94 7.65
CA ILE A 231 -7.33 -3.64 8.28
C ILE A 231 -8.80 -3.48 8.68
N GLU A 232 -9.73 -4.08 7.94
CA GLU A 232 -11.17 -4.02 8.21
C GLU A 232 -11.52 -4.63 9.58
N LYS A 233 -10.79 -5.66 10.01
CA LYS A 233 -10.98 -6.29 11.31
C LYS A 233 -10.44 -5.45 12.46
N ASN A 234 -9.37 -4.68 12.25
CA ASN A 234 -8.77 -3.79 13.26
C ASN A 234 -9.78 -2.76 13.81
N PHE A 235 -10.70 -2.29 12.96
CA PHE A 235 -11.69 -1.25 13.32
C PHE A 235 -13.07 -1.79 13.75
N SER A 236 -13.38 -3.04 13.43
CA SER A 236 -14.71 -3.67 13.63
C SER A 236 -15.24 -3.61 15.07
N SER A 237 -14.35 -3.41 16.05
CA SER A 237 -14.64 -3.36 17.50
C SER A 237 -14.24 -2.04 18.16
N VAL A 238 -13.31 -1.28 17.58
CA VAL A 238 -12.90 0.06 18.05
C VAL A 238 -13.91 1.12 17.61
N THR A 239 -14.60 0.89 16.50
CA THR A 239 -15.65 1.79 16.02
C THR A 239 -16.94 1.47 16.75
N THR A 240 -17.20 2.13 17.90
CA THR A 240 -18.58 2.30 18.34
C THR A 240 -19.29 2.99 17.18
N ARG A 241 -20.13 2.26 16.44
CA ARG A 241 -20.92 2.76 15.32
C ARG A 241 -21.45 4.16 15.66
N ALA A 242 -20.83 5.20 15.12
CA ALA A 242 -21.57 6.40 14.77
C ALA A 242 -22.52 5.93 13.67
N ARG A 243 -23.67 5.36 14.09
CA ARG A 243 -24.75 5.00 13.18
C ARG A 243 -25.05 6.28 12.39
N PHE A 244 -24.81 6.23 11.09
CA PHE A 244 -25.56 7.05 10.16
C PHE A 244 -27.04 6.87 10.53
N LYS A 245 -27.62 7.90 11.15
CA LYS A 245 -29.06 8.01 11.24
C LYS A 245 -29.53 8.62 9.91
N PRO A 246 -30.67 8.14 9.37
CA PRO A 246 -31.20 8.58 8.08
C PRO A 246 -31.46 10.09 8.05
#